data_AF-A0A1X0RLR8-F1
#
_entry.id   AF-A0A1X0RLR8-F1
#
_cell.length_a   1.000
_cell.length_b   1.000
_cell.length_c   1.000
_cell.angle_alpha   90.00
_cell.angle_beta   90.00
_cell.angle_gamma   90.00
#
_symmetry.space_group_name_H-M   'P 1'
#
loop_
_entity.id
_entity.type
_entity.pdbx_description
1 polymer ?
#
loop_
_entity_poly.entity_id
_entity_poly.type
_entity_poly.pdbx_seq_one_letter_code
_entity_poly.pdbx_strand_id
1 'polypeptide(L)' 'ELNPIEQFWAILKGNVKRDKPKDVETLISRIIEASEAVPVEYTKNTIQHSVNQFDNCRNKVAI' A
#
# COMPACT_ATOMS: atom_id res chain seq x y z
N GLU A 1 -8.12 5.36 8.19
CA GLU A 1 -8.10 4.54 6.95
C GLU A 1 -8.28 3.07 7.28
N LEU A 2 -9.25 2.36 6.68
CA LEU A 2 -9.61 0.98 7.06
C LEU A 2 -9.26 -0.07 6.00
N ASN A 3 -9.00 0.35 4.77
CA ASN A 3 -8.70 -0.56 3.68
C ASN A 3 -7.17 -0.74 3.54
N PRO A 4 -6.61 -1.92 3.87
CA PRO A 4 -5.18 -2.17 3.76
C PRO A 4 -4.60 -1.92 2.37
N ILE A 5 -5.40 -2.13 1.31
CA ILE A 5 -4.92 -1.95 -0.07
C ILE A 5 -4.59 -0.49 -0.38
N GLU A 6 -5.30 0.46 0.22
CA GLU A 6 -5.07 1.90 0.00
C GLU A 6 -3.73 2.33 0.62
N GLN A 7 -3.41 1.78 1.80
CA GLN A 7 -2.12 2.00 2.45
C GLN A 7 -0.98 1.37 1.64
N PHE A 8 -1.20 0.18 1.09
CA PHE A 8 -0.24 -0.45 0.18
C PHE A 8 -0.01 0.41 -1.07
N TRP A 9 -1.08 0.90 -1.72
CA TRP A 9 -0.96 1.79 -2.88
C TRP A 9 -0.21 3.09 -2.56
N ALA A 10 -0.38 3.66 -1.36
CA ALA A 10 0.35 4.85 -0.95
C ALA A 10 1.87 4.61 -0.91
N ILE A 11 2.30 3.47 -0.38
CA ILE A 11 3.71 3.07 -0.34
C ILE A 11 4.23 2.78 -1.75
N LEU A 12 3.48 1.98 -2.51
CA LEU A 12 3.87 1.54 -3.84
C LEU A 12 4.08 2.73 -4.79
N LYS A 13 3.20 3.72 -4.75
CA LYS A 13 3.33 4.96 -5.55
C LYS A 13 4.63 5.72 -5.27
N GLY A 14 5.17 5.64 -4.05
CA GLY A 14 6.46 6.21 -3.69
C GLY A 14 7.65 5.45 -4.29
N ASN A 15 7.49 4.14 -4.51
CA ASN A 15 8.52 3.23 -5.00
C ASN A 15 8.54 3.11 -6.54
N VAL A 16 7.42 3.38 -7.21
CA VAL A 16 7.38 3.42 -8.68
C VAL A 16 8.27 4.55 -9.19
N LYS A 17 9.15 4.24 -10.16
CA LYS A 17 10.05 5.22 -10.77
C LYS A 17 9.27 6.40 -11.36
N ARG A 18 9.70 7.63 -11.01
CA ARG A 18 8.99 8.89 -11.32
C ARG A 18 9.09 9.32 -12.78
N ASP A 19 10.01 8.76 -13.55
CA ASP A 19 10.12 9.08 -14.96
C ASP A 19 8.90 8.58 -15.73
N LYS A 20 8.48 9.32 -16.76
CA LYS A 20 7.26 8.99 -17.50
C LYS A 20 7.42 7.64 -18.22
N PRO A 21 6.52 6.66 -18.04
CA PRO A 21 6.54 5.42 -18.81
C PRO A 21 6.33 5.69 -20.29
N LYS A 22 7.01 4.94 -21.15
CA LYS A 22 6.85 5.05 -22.61
C LYS A 22 5.56 4.40 -23.10
N ASP A 23 5.13 3.34 -22.42
CA ASP A 23 3.95 2.54 -22.73
C ASP A 23 3.39 1.88 -21.46
N VAL A 24 2.26 1.19 -21.61
CA VAL A 24 1.56 0.50 -20.53
C VAL A 24 2.37 -0.69 -20.00
N GLU A 25 3.07 -1.42 -20.88
CA GLU A 25 3.89 -2.58 -20.47
C GLU A 25 5.02 -2.15 -19.53
N THR A 26 5.69 -1.04 -19.84
CA THR A 26 6.72 -0.41 -19.01
C THR A 26 6.16 0.00 -17.65
N LEU A 27 4.94 0.53 -17.61
CA LEU A 27 4.28 0.89 -16.34
C LEU A 27 3.98 -0.36 -15.51
N ILE A 28 3.43 -1.41 -16.14
CA ILE A 28 3.13 -2.69 -15.46
C ILE A 28 4.41 -3.29 -14.86
N SER A 29 5.50 -3.37 -15.64
CA SER A 29 6.77 -3.90 -15.16
C SER A 29 7.33 -3.11 -13.98
N ARG A 30 7.20 -1.78 -13.98
CA ARG A 30 7.62 -0.93 -12.84
C ARG A 30 6.77 -1.15 -11.60
N ILE A 31 5.46 -1.36 -11.77
CA ILE A 31 4.56 -1.68 -10.66
C ILE A 31 4.95 -3.03 -10.05
N ILE A 32 5.28 -4.04 -10.89
CA ILE A 32 5.76 -5.34 -10.43
C ILE A 32 7.08 -5.20 -9.68
N GLU A 33 8.09 -4.56 -10.28
CA GLU A 33 9.39 -4.30 -9.64
C GLU A 33 9.23 -3.58 -8.30
N ALA A 34 8.41 -2.53 -8.26
CA ALA A 34 8.16 -1.76 -7.05
C ALA A 34 7.42 -2.58 -5.99
N SER A 35 6.54 -3.50 -6.39
CA SER A 35 5.78 -4.36 -5.48
C SER A 35 6.67 -5.42 -4.86
N GLU A 36 7.55 -6.04 -5.65
CA GLU A 36 8.52 -7.03 -5.18
C GLU A 36 9.58 -6.42 -4.25
N ALA A 37 9.87 -5.12 -4.42
CA ALA A 37 10.77 -4.38 -3.54
C ALA A 37 10.16 -4.02 -2.18
N VAL A 38 8.84 -4.15 -1.99
CA VAL A 38 8.19 -3.89 -0.68
C VAL A 38 8.47 -5.08 0.26
N PRO A 39 9.14 -4.87 1.40
CA PRO A 39 9.34 -5.93 2.38
C PRO A 39 8.01 -6.48 2.92
N VAL A 40 7.94 -7.79 3.15
CA VAL A 40 6.75 -8.46 3.69
C VAL A 40 6.30 -7.86 5.02
N GLU A 41 7.25 -7.33 5.81
CA GLU A 41 7.01 -6.64 7.08
C GLU A 41 6.08 -5.45 6.92
N TYR A 42 6.11 -4.73 5.79
CA TYR A 42 5.17 -3.63 5.55
C TYR A 42 3.74 -4.15 5.44
N THR A 43 3.51 -5.23 4.67
CA THR A 43 2.18 -5.84 4.56
C THR A 43 1.68 -6.31 5.92
N LYS A 44 2.54 -6.93 6.73
CA LYS A 44 2.19 -7.32 8.12
C LYS A 44 1.81 -6.11 8.96
N ASN A 45 2.58 -5.02 8.90
CA ASN A 45 2.31 -3.80 9.65
C ASN A 45 1.00 -3.13 9.23
N THR A 46 0.71 -3.10 7.93
CA THR A 46 -0.57 -2.57 7.40
C THR A 46 -1.76 -3.40 7.90
N ILE A 47 -1.66 -4.72 7.85
CA ILE A 47 -2.71 -5.62 8.38
C ILE A 47 -2.90 -5.39 9.88
N GLN A 48 -1.80 -5.32 10.64
CA GLN A 48 -1.86 -5.10 12.09
C GLN A 48 -2.48 -3.75 12.42
N HIS A 49 -2.16 -2.69 11.66
CA HIS A 49 -2.78 -1.39 11.82
C HIS A 49 -4.30 -1.48 11.65
N SER A 50 -4.80 -2.15 10.61
CA SER A 50 -6.25 -2.36 10.41
C SER A 50 -6.91 -3.10 11.57
N VAL A 51 -6.26 -4.15 12.10
CA VAL A 51 -6.75 -4.87 13.29
C VAL A 51 -6.85 -3.93 14.49
N ASN A 52 -5.84 -3.08 14.70
CA ASN A 52 -5.83 -2.11 15.80
C ASN A 52 -6.95 -1.07 15.69
N GLN A 53 -7.47 -0.82 14.48
CA GLN A 53 -8.61 0.09 14.29
C GLN A 53 -9.98 -0.56 14.56
N PHE A 54 -10.07 -1.88 14.75
CA PHE A 54 -11.36 -2.54 14.95
C PHE A 54 -12.10 -2.05 16.20
N ASP A 55 -11.39 -1.82 17.31
CA ASP A 55 -12.00 -1.27 18.51
C ASP A 55 -12.46 0.18 18.30
N ASN A 56 -11.69 0.98 17.55
CA ASN A 56 -12.09 2.35 17.20
C ASN A 56 -13.34 2.35 16.33
N CYS A 57 -13.43 1.47 15.32
CA CYS A 57 -14.63 1.26 14.53
C CYS A 57 -15.83 0.88 15.40
N ARG A 58 -15.65 -0.11 16.27
CA ARG A 58 -16.71 -0.62 17.16
C ARG A 58 -17.23 0.47 18.09
N ASN A 59 -16.32 1.28 18.63
CA ASN A 59 -16.64 2.35 19.58
C ASN A 59 -16.99 3.68 18.90
N LYS A 60 -17.01 3.73 17.56
CA LYS A 60 -17.26 4.95 16.75
C LYS A 60 -16.31 6.10 17.11
N VAL A 61 -15.07 5.75 17.45
CA VAL A 61 -13.97 6.71 17.61
C VAL A 61 -13.48 7.10 16.21
N ALA A 62 -13.10 8.36 16.02
CA ALA A 62 -12.54 8.82 14.75
C ALA A 62 -11.23 8.08 14.41
N ILE A 63 -11.04 7.77 13.11
CA ILE A 63 -10.00 6.89 12.56
C ILE A 63 -9.31 7.55 11.37
#